data_AF-A0A832GDM3-F1
#
_entry.id   AF-A0A832GDM3-F1
#
_cell.length_a   1.000
_cell.length_b   1.000
_cell.length_c   1.000
_cell.angle_alpha   90.00
_cell.angle_beta   90.00
_cell.angle_gamma   90.00
#
_symmetry.space_group_name_H-M   'P 1'
#
loop_
_entity.id
_entity.type
_entity.pdbx_description
1 polymer ?
#
loop_
_entity_poly.entity_id
_entity_poly.type
_entity_poly.pdbx_seq_one_letter_code
_entity_poly.pdbx_strand_id
1 'polypeptide(L)'
;MKTTRIDIEGPLGSATIRRDGRRIIITGTRVTRVVERRDGEAVPVGEAFQLEADARETGLNGQVARTLQAYLDGHRGTGLDIDAYRRVIETFED
;
A
#
# COMPACT_ATOMS: atom_id res chain seq x y z
N MET A 1 -7.37 -4.33 22.89
CA MET A 1 -7.44 -4.80 21.49
C MET A 1 -6.02 -5.04 20.99
N LYS A 2 -5.78 -6.15 20.30
CA LYS A 2 -4.46 -6.47 19.73
C LYS A 2 -4.29 -5.64 18.46
N THR A 3 -3.36 -4.70 18.44
CA THR A 3 -3.02 -3.96 17.21
C THR A 3 -2.40 -4.95 16.24
N THR A 4 -3.13 -5.29 15.19
CA THR A 4 -2.58 -6.08 14.08
C THR A 4 -1.78 -5.13 13.19
N ARG A 5 -0.55 -5.53 12.85
CA ARG A 5 0.36 -4.81 11.95
C ARG A 5 0.79 -5.76 10.84
N ILE A 6 0.71 -5.31 9.60
CA ILE A 6 1.23 -6.03 8.43
C ILE A 6 2.15 -5.07 7.67
N ASP A 7 3.34 -5.55 7.34
CA ASP A 7 4.28 -4.85 6.48
C ASP A 7 4.26 -5.51 5.08
N ILE A 8 4.21 -4.69 4.04
CA ILE A 8 4.13 -5.11 2.65
C ILE A 8 5.25 -4.44 1.88
N GLU A 9 5.97 -5.23 1.09
CA GLU A 9 6.99 -4.76 0.16
C GLU A 9 6.54 -5.07 -1.26
N GLY A 10 6.65 -4.08 -2.13
CA GLY A 10 6.42 -4.21 -3.57
C GLY A 10 7.63 -3.69 -4.35
N PRO A 11 7.69 -3.97 -5.66
CA PRO A 11 8.81 -3.58 -6.52
C PRO A 11 9.08 -2.07 -6.55
N LEU A 12 8.05 -1.26 -6.31
CA LEU A 12 8.10 0.21 -6.35
C LEU A 12 7.82 0.84 -4.99
N GLY A 13 7.86 0.11 -3.88
CA GLY A 13 7.66 0.74 -2.59
C GLY A 13 7.42 -0.23 -1.44
N SER A 14 7.10 0.33 -0.29
CA SER A 14 6.73 -0.45 0.90
C SER A 14 5.64 0.27 1.68
N ALA A 15 4.79 -0.49 2.36
CA ALA A 15 3.75 0.05 3.23
C ALA A 15 3.59 -0.76 4.51
N THR A 16 3.16 -0.08 5.56
CA THR A 16 2.72 -0.68 6.82
C THR A 16 1.23 -0.42 6.98
N ILE A 17 0.47 -1.48 7.22
CA ILE A 17 -0.95 -1.44 7.56
C ILE A 17 -1.10 -1.66 9.06
N ARG A 18 -1.87 -0.79 9.72
CA ARG A 18 -2.21 -0.88 11.14
C ARG A 18 -3.71 -0.73 11.33
N ARG A 19 -4.32 -1.60 12.14
CA ARG A 19 -5.71 -1.43 12.59
C ARG A 19 -5.73 -0.92 14.03
N ASP A 20 -6.48 0.16 14.24
CA ASP A 20 -6.84 0.68 15.56
C ASP A 20 -8.36 0.84 15.65
N GLY A 21 -9.01 -0.06 16.40
CA GLY A 21 -10.47 -0.10 16.44
C GLY A 21 -11.07 -0.45 15.07
N ARG A 22 -11.81 0.51 14.52
CA ARG A 22 -12.39 0.45 13.17
C ARG A 22 -11.49 1.04 12.09
N ARG A 23 -10.55 1.89 12.48
CA ARG A 23 -9.70 2.61 11.53
C ARG A 23 -8.55 1.73 11.09
N ILE A 24 -8.36 1.62 9.78
CA ILE A 24 -7.20 0.98 9.16
C ILE A 24 -6.35 2.10 8.57
N ILE A 25 -5.13 2.24 9.05
CA ILE A 25 -4.17 3.25 8.60
C ILE A 25 -3.08 2.53 7.82
N ILE A 26 -2.82 3.01 6.61
CA ILE A 26 -1.78 2.48 5.73
C ILE A 26 -0.79 3.60 5.45
N THR A 27 0.46 3.43 5.85
CA THR A 27 1.53 4.41 5.61
C THR A 27 2.64 3.77 4.82
N GLY A 28 3.17 4.44 3.80
CA GLY A 28 4.20 3.86 2.97
C GLY A 28 5.05 4.87 2.23
N THR A 29 5.99 4.34 1.46
CA THR A 29 6.80 5.10 0.51
C THR A 29 6.67 4.44 -0.86
N ARG A 30 6.35 5.22 -1.89
CA ARG A 30 6.31 4.77 -3.28
C ARG A 30 7.44 5.42 -4.08
N VAL A 31 8.09 4.68 -4.95
CA VAL A 31 9.08 5.19 -5.90
C VAL A 31 8.35 5.90 -7.03
N THR A 32 8.59 7.20 -7.19
CA THR A 32 7.93 8.02 -8.22
C THR A 32 8.81 8.22 -9.44
N ARG A 33 10.13 8.18 -9.28
CA ARG A 33 11.10 8.29 -10.37
C ARG A 33 12.46 7.73 -9.95
N VAL A 34 13.29 7.41 -10.93
CA VAL A 34 14.71 7.10 -10.73
C VAL A 34 15.52 8.25 -11.32
N VAL A 35 16.46 8.77 -10.54
CA VAL A 35 17.36 9.84 -10.99
C VAL A 35 18.76 9.26 -11.13
N GLU A 36 19.35 9.43 -12.31
CA GLU A 36 20.75 9.08 -12.53
C GLU A 36 21.65 10.18 -12.00
N ARG A 37 22.56 9.83 -11.10
CA ARG A 37 23.58 10.73 -10.58
C ARG A 37 24.72 10.87 -11.59
N ARG A 38 25.57 11.89 -11.38
CA ARG A 38 26.70 12.20 -12.27
C ARG A 38 27.75 11.08 -12.36
N ASP A 39 27.76 10.18 -11.39
CA ASP A 39 28.59 8.96 -11.34
C ASP A 39 27.94 7.74 -12.02
N GLY A 40 26.75 7.90 -12.61
CA GLY A 40 25.98 6.83 -13.24
C GLY A 40 25.15 5.99 -12.25
N GLU A 41 25.11 6.37 -10.95
CA GLU A 41 24.28 5.68 -9.96
C GLU A 41 22.79 6.01 -10.15
N ALA A 42 21.97 4.98 -10.36
CA ALA A 42 20.53 5.11 -10.43
C ALA A 42 19.92 5.13 -9.02
N VAL A 43 19.43 6.29 -8.57
CA VAL A 43 18.85 6.45 -7.23
C VAL A 43 17.32 6.58 -7.32
N PRO A 44 16.56 5.67 -6.69
CA PRO A 44 15.11 5.79 -6.61
C PRO A 44 14.72 6.96 -5.71
N VAL A 45 13.82 7.81 -6.20
CA VAL A 45 13.19 8.89 -5.44
C VAL A 45 11.83 8.42 -4.98
N GLY A 46 11.67 8.35 -3.66
CA GLY A 46 10.44 7.95 -2.99
C GLY A 46 9.56 9.15 -2.59
N GLU A 47 8.25 8.95 -2.56
CA GLU A 47 7.25 9.84 -1.98
C GLU A 47 6.51 9.10 -0.88
N ALA A 48 6.40 9.73 0.30
CA ALA A 48 5.61 9.19 1.40
C ALA A 48 4.11 9.35 1.13
N PHE A 49 3.31 8.35 1.50
CA PHE A 49 1.86 8.39 1.38
C PHE A 49 1.18 7.85 2.64
N GLN A 50 -0.07 8.26 2.82
CA GLN A 50 -0.99 7.71 3.82
C GLN A 50 -2.35 7.45 3.16
N LEU A 51 -2.88 6.25 3.37
CA LEU A 51 -4.24 5.87 3.00
C LEU A 51 -5.01 5.48 4.25
N GLU A 52 -6.31 5.71 4.23
CA GLU A 52 -7.20 5.37 5.33
C GLU A 52 -8.36 4.53 4.82
N ALA A 53 -8.66 3.48 5.58
CA ALA A 53 -9.75 2.54 5.35
C ALA A 53 -10.55 2.37 6.65
N ASP A 54 -11.77 1.86 6.53
CA ASP A 54 -12.63 1.52 7.67
C ASP A 54 -13.00 0.05 7.60
N ALA A 55 -12.81 -0.68 8.69
CA ALA A 55 -13.07 -2.11 8.80
C ALA A 55 -14.51 -2.54 8.47
N ARG A 56 -15.46 -1.59 8.33
CA ARG A 56 -16.87 -1.85 7.99
C ARG A 56 -17.29 -1.31 6.62
N GLU A 57 -16.39 -0.67 5.88
CA GLU A 57 -16.72 -0.01 4.62
C GLU A 57 -16.02 -0.68 3.42
N THR A 58 -16.58 -1.81 2.99
CA THR A 58 -16.02 -2.67 1.92
C THR A 58 -15.77 -1.92 0.60
N GLY A 59 -16.62 -0.93 0.27
CA GLY A 59 -16.47 -0.11 -0.93
C GLY A 59 -15.22 0.78 -0.91
N LEU A 60 -15.00 1.47 0.22
CA LEU A 60 -13.80 2.28 0.46
C LEU A 60 -12.56 1.39 0.47
N ASN A 61 -12.64 0.23 1.14
CA ASN A 61 -11.52 -0.71 1.26
C ASN A 61 -11.07 -1.24 -0.11
N GLY A 62 -12.00 -1.49 -1.04
CA GLY A 62 -11.67 -1.87 -2.41
C GLY A 62 -10.99 -0.75 -3.22
N GLN A 63 -11.25 0.53 -2.93
CA GLN A 63 -10.53 1.65 -3.54
C GLN A 63 -9.15 1.84 -2.92
N VAL A 64 -9.04 1.67 -1.60
CA VAL A 64 -7.76 1.73 -0.87
C VAL A 64 -6.83 0.61 -1.34
N ALA A 65 -7.34 -0.63 -1.51
CA ALA A 65 -6.58 -1.75 -2.05
C ALA A 65 -6.01 -1.45 -3.44
N ARG A 66 -6.81 -0.87 -4.33
CA ARG A 66 -6.39 -0.49 -5.69
C ARG A 66 -5.32 0.60 -5.68
N THR A 67 -5.48 1.61 -4.82
CA THR A 67 -4.49 2.68 -4.67
C THR A 67 -3.17 2.12 -4.12
N LEU A 68 -3.26 1.25 -3.11
CA LEU A 68 -2.09 0.60 -2.50
C LEU A 68 -1.33 -0.25 -3.51
N GLN A 69 -2.01 -1.08 -4.29
CA GLN A 69 -1.39 -1.86 -5.36
C GLN A 69 -0.70 -0.95 -6.38
N ALA A 70 -1.38 0.11 -6.83
CA ALA A 70 -0.79 1.05 -7.79
C ALA A 70 0.47 1.74 -7.26
N TYR A 71 0.57 1.94 -5.95
CA TYR A 71 1.72 2.58 -5.30
C TYR A 71 2.90 1.61 -5.09
N LEU A 72 2.61 0.34 -4.80
CA LEU A 72 3.65 -0.65 -4.49
C LEU A 72 4.13 -1.43 -5.72
N ASP A 73 3.25 -1.68 -6.70
CA ASP A 73 3.54 -2.49 -7.88
C ASP A 73 3.57 -1.68 -9.18
N GLY A 74 3.07 -0.44 -9.14
CA GLY A 74 2.86 0.40 -10.32
C GLY A 74 1.51 0.13 -11.01
N HIS A 75 1.23 0.80 -12.13
CA HIS A 75 0.04 0.55 -12.96
C HIS A 75 0.11 -0.81 -13.69
N ARG A 76 0.22 -1.92 -12.96
CA ARG A 76 0.04 -3.27 -13.50
C ARG A 76 -1.44 -3.61 -13.47
N GLY A 77 -2.14 -3.21 -14.53
CA GLY A 77 -3.52 -3.60 -14.83
C GLY A 77 -3.69 -5.07 -15.21
N THR A 78 -3.08 -6.00 -14.47
CA THR A 78 -3.42 -7.42 -14.55
C THR A 78 -4.16 -7.76 -13.28
N GLY A 79 -5.48 -8.02 -13.39
CA GLY A 79 -6.40 -8.21 -12.27
C GLY A 79 -6.16 -9.41 -11.34
N LEU A 80 -4.92 -9.90 -11.23
CA LEU A 80 -4.54 -11.04 -10.40
C LEU A 80 -4.04 -10.67 -8.99
N ASP A 81 -3.75 -9.38 -8.70
CA ASP A 81 -3.18 -8.97 -7.39
C ASP A 81 -4.08 -8.07 -6.52
N ILE A 82 -5.15 -7.45 -7.05
CA ILE A 82 -6.07 -6.64 -6.21
C ILE A 82 -6.66 -7.50 -5.09
N ASP A 83 -6.98 -8.76 -5.36
CA ASP A 83 -7.54 -9.67 -4.36
C ASP A 83 -6.55 -10.00 -3.23
N ALA A 84 -5.23 -9.97 -3.48
CA ALA A 84 -4.24 -10.15 -2.41
C ALA A 84 -4.23 -8.93 -1.47
N TYR A 85 -4.18 -7.73 -2.03
CA TYR A 85 -4.26 -6.49 -1.24
C TYR A 85 -5.62 -6.32 -0.54
N ARG A 86 -6.71 -6.71 -1.23
CA ARG A 86 -8.06 -6.71 -0.67
C ARG A 86 -8.14 -7.70 0.49
N ARG A 87 -7.66 -8.94 0.33
CA ARG A 87 -7.61 -9.93 1.42
C ARG A 87 -6.80 -9.45 2.62
N VAL A 88 -5.68 -8.77 2.40
CA VAL A 88 -4.89 -8.19 3.50
C VAL A 88 -5.73 -7.17 4.27
N ILE A 89 -6.44 -6.27 3.59
CA ILE A 89 -7.33 -5.29 4.23
C ILE A 89 -8.53 -5.98 4.89
N GLU A 90 -9.14 -6.98 4.23
CA GLU A 90 -10.23 -7.83 4.77
C GLU A 90 -9.79 -8.61 6.02
N THR A 91 -8.50 -8.93 6.17
CA THR A 91 -7.97 -9.57 7.40
C THR A 91 -8.10 -8.65 8.63
N PHE A 92 -8.32 -7.36 8.39
CA PHE A 92 -8.58 -6.35 9.40
C PHE A 92 -10.06 -5.93 9.48
N GLU A 93 -10.93 -6.47 8.63
CA GLU A 93 -12.39 -6.35 8.77
C GLU A 93 -12.87 -7.25 9.93
N ASP A 94 -14.10 -7.04 10.41
CA ASP A 94 -14.69 -7.75 11.56
C ASP A 94 -16.00 -8.43 11.14
#